data_AF-A0A257UVG9-F1
#
_entry.id   AF-A0A257UVG9-F1
#
_cell.length_a   1.000
_cell.length_b   1.000
_cell.length_c   1.000
_cell.angle_alpha   90.00
_cell.angle_beta   90.00
_cell.angle_gamma   90.00
#
_symmetry.space_group_name_H-M   'P 1'
#
loop_
_entity.id
_entity.type
_entity.pdbx_description
1 polymer ?
#
loop_
_entity_poly.entity_id
_entity_poly.type
_entity_poly.pdbx_seq_one_letter_code
_entity_poly.pdbx_strand_id
1 'polypeptide(L)'
;MAVSQSATGIVSVTPSYSAAPFSFDVAAGMVTSVQDALAQLTALVDANSIYEPVTANTITLGADGTTSSSIPAQVTSATTAEFIYMGGSVSGAGSTVSLPTQTSRGFAGLIFTFAGSETVTGGAGKNEVIMTGANTNLTFDPLGGAGGVSTIYAGGGNNNFTLDGINYTVEVTSGSNTITAALNNGASNSYNTISTGGGNNLIMLNAGTSTVTSGGTDHVKIADAGNFVTVTGNSLIGMTTTSSSNAVMATGNDTVNMGGTEDSVTAGGSTKVNVFGNLNSIDMTNGWQAEVLGNANTITSSSNAAIAVFGQANLVDAGPTGVFYAYGSGNTINAVGADTVMGNGSNNTINVAGGGVVFAAGTGDSIIASSSSSAFVVLGGTGATDFATLSGSSLGYAAGGAAIDATNGTAMILASGSNTATLSGGSVAIVATGADTIVATGSAYVYGGAGTIDFVGGTGYSLIEQGSGAVTATAGSGGINAHGGTSGGNSLVGGAGSNTLYAEGTGSTLIGGSGTNNLFAAAGATTMVGGTNATLNNFEFTANTAGSTDVVSGFNATTDKITLGSGVTVTNQTVNSGGLSLTLSDGTKISVLGVANTLTSNTSGSSTILT
;
A
#
# COMPACT_ATOMS: atom_id res chain seq x y z
N MET A 1 -50.14 21.59 -27.98
CA MET A 1 -50.12 21.89 -26.52
C MET A 1 -49.37 23.20 -26.33
N ALA A 2 -49.64 24.02 -25.31
CA ALA A 2 -48.85 25.24 -25.03
C ALA A 2 -48.34 25.20 -23.60
N VAL A 3 -47.07 25.54 -23.41
CA VAL A 3 -46.37 25.51 -22.11
C VAL A 3 -45.84 26.91 -21.81
N SER A 4 -46.01 27.38 -20.57
CA SER A 4 -45.51 28.69 -20.13
C SER A 4 -44.84 28.63 -18.75
N GLN A 5 -43.89 29.56 -18.53
CA GLN A 5 -43.06 29.64 -17.32
C GLN A 5 -43.59 30.72 -16.37
N SER A 6 -43.66 30.37 -15.08
CA SER A 6 -43.58 31.33 -13.97
C SER A 6 -42.19 31.23 -13.33
N ALA A 7 -41.62 32.34 -12.85
CA ALA A 7 -40.38 32.36 -12.08
C ALA A 7 -40.49 31.69 -10.69
N THR A 8 -41.64 31.10 -10.36
CA THR A 8 -42.01 30.62 -9.01
C THR A 8 -42.18 29.10 -8.87
N GLY A 9 -41.66 28.29 -9.80
CA GLY A 9 -41.74 26.81 -9.68
C GLY A 9 -43.02 26.16 -10.25
N ILE A 10 -43.93 26.97 -10.82
CA ILE A 10 -45.18 26.49 -11.42
C ILE A 10 -44.97 26.20 -12.91
N VAL A 11 -45.33 24.99 -13.33
CA VAL A 11 -45.44 24.58 -14.74
C VAL A 11 -46.91 24.60 -15.13
N SER A 12 -47.24 25.27 -16.24
CA SER A 12 -48.60 25.31 -16.79
C SER A 12 -48.66 24.57 -18.12
N VAL A 13 -49.63 23.67 -18.24
CA VAL A 13 -49.88 22.87 -19.45
C VAL A 13 -51.26 23.22 -19.99
N THR A 14 -51.31 23.62 -21.26
CA THR A 14 -52.57 23.83 -21.99
C THR A 14 -52.71 22.76 -23.08
N PRO A 15 -53.53 21.71 -22.85
CA PRO A 15 -53.75 20.67 -23.86
C PRO A 15 -54.44 21.23 -25.12
N SER A 16 -54.28 20.54 -26.24
CA SER A 16 -55.10 20.77 -27.43
C SER A 16 -56.50 20.16 -27.26
N TYR A 17 -57.49 20.63 -28.05
CA TYR A 17 -58.84 20.04 -28.14
C TYR A 17 -59.68 20.04 -26.85
N SER A 18 -59.89 21.21 -26.24
CA SER A 18 -60.93 21.50 -25.23
C SER A 18 -60.78 20.90 -23.81
N ALA A 19 -59.67 20.23 -23.48
CA ALA A 19 -59.37 19.91 -22.09
C ALA A 19 -58.95 21.17 -21.31
N ALA A 20 -59.31 21.23 -20.02
CA ALA A 20 -58.98 22.36 -19.17
C ALA A 20 -57.44 22.47 -18.98
N PRO A 21 -56.87 23.69 -19.02
CA PRO A 21 -55.47 23.89 -18.66
C PRO A 21 -55.27 23.48 -17.19
N PHE A 22 -54.09 22.92 -16.90
CA PHE A 22 -53.71 22.56 -15.54
C PHE A 22 -52.30 23.09 -15.25
N SER A 23 -52.06 23.37 -13.97
CA SER A 23 -50.77 23.86 -13.48
C SER A 23 -50.37 23.10 -12.23
N PHE A 24 -49.08 22.88 -12.05
CA PHE A 24 -48.55 22.17 -10.90
C PHE A 24 -47.18 22.69 -10.49
N ASP A 25 -46.87 22.52 -9.22
CA ASP A 25 -45.59 22.89 -8.62
C ASP A 25 -44.57 21.76 -8.80
N VAL A 26 -43.42 22.10 -9.37
CA VAL A 26 -42.25 21.21 -9.39
C VAL A 26 -41.14 21.80 -8.52
N ALA A 27 -40.18 20.95 -8.14
CA ALA A 27 -39.00 21.45 -7.44
C ALA A 27 -38.30 22.55 -8.27
N ALA A 28 -37.79 23.59 -7.59
CA ALA A 28 -37.23 24.76 -8.26
C ALA A 28 -36.10 24.40 -9.26
N GLY A 29 -35.28 23.39 -8.95
CA GLY A 29 -34.21 22.91 -9.84
C GLY A 29 -34.70 22.17 -11.07
N MET A 30 -35.95 21.67 -11.08
CA MET A 30 -36.54 20.88 -12.17
C MET A 30 -37.32 21.70 -13.18
N VAL A 31 -37.60 22.98 -12.89
CA VAL A 31 -38.50 23.81 -13.70
C VAL A 31 -38.08 23.82 -15.16
N THR A 32 -36.80 24.08 -15.44
CA THR A 32 -36.29 24.16 -16.82
C THR A 32 -36.37 22.80 -17.53
N SER A 33 -35.86 21.74 -16.90
CA SER A 33 -35.82 20.38 -17.49
C SER A 33 -37.23 19.87 -17.80
N VAL A 34 -38.18 20.04 -16.88
CA VAL A 34 -39.59 19.64 -17.05
C VAL A 34 -40.25 20.44 -18.17
N GLN A 35 -39.99 21.74 -18.27
CA GLN A 35 -40.54 22.60 -19.32
C GLN A 35 -40.03 22.20 -20.71
N ASP A 36 -38.72 21.99 -20.86
CA ASP A 36 -38.11 21.57 -22.11
C ASP A 36 -38.64 20.20 -22.56
N ALA A 37 -38.81 19.25 -21.63
CA ALA A 37 -39.41 17.95 -21.91
C ALA A 37 -40.84 18.07 -22.43
N LEU A 38 -41.69 18.88 -21.79
CA LEU A 38 -43.07 19.12 -22.22
C LEU A 38 -43.13 19.85 -23.57
N ALA A 39 -42.19 20.76 -23.84
CA ALA A 39 -42.10 21.47 -25.12
C ALA A 39 -41.66 20.58 -26.28
N GLN A 40 -40.67 19.70 -26.07
CA GLN A 40 -40.25 18.71 -27.07
C GLN A 40 -41.38 17.73 -27.40
N LEU A 41 -42.09 17.29 -26.38
CA LEU A 41 -43.24 16.41 -26.52
C LEU A 41 -44.38 17.09 -27.30
N THR A 42 -44.63 18.36 -27.02
CA THR A 42 -45.55 19.20 -27.80
C THR A 42 -45.15 19.25 -29.28
N ALA A 43 -43.88 19.52 -29.57
CA ALA A 43 -43.38 19.61 -30.93
C ALA A 43 -43.45 18.27 -31.68
N LEU A 44 -43.21 17.15 -30.98
CA LEU A 44 -43.33 15.80 -31.55
C LEU A 44 -44.78 15.47 -31.92
N VAL A 45 -45.72 15.86 -31.07
CA VAL A 45 -47.16 15.73 -31.36
C VAL A 45 -47.53 16.59 -32.56
N ASP A 46 -47.10 17.86 -32.57
CA ASP A 46 -47.42 18.82 -33.63
C ASP A 46 -46.80 18.41 -34.99
N ALA A 47 -45.64 17.75 -35.00
CA ALA A 47 -45.00 17.22 -36.21
C ALA A 47 -45.71 15.97 -36.78
N ASN A 48 -46.41 15.18 -35.95
CA ASN A 48 -47.10 13.94 -36.34
C ASN A 48 -48.63 14.10 -36.51
N SER A 49 -49.11 15.34 -36.50
CA SER A 49 -50.52 15.81 -36.39
C SER A 49 -51.57 15.27 -37.39
N ILE A 50 -51.24 14.34 -38.29
CA ILE A 50 -52.23 13.73 -39.18
C ILE A 50 -52.65 12.32 -38.70
N TYR A 51 -51.92 11.69 -37.76
CA TYR A 51 -52.23 10.34 -37.28
C TYR A 51 -52.19 10.12 -35.75
N GLU A 52 -51.84 11.13 -34.92
CA GLU A 52 -51.61 10.93 -33.48
C GLU A 52 -52.40 11.91 -32.56
N PRO A 53 -53.68 11.67 -32.21
CA PRO A 53 -54.36 12.51 -31.23
C PRO A 53 -53.77 12.33 -29.82
N VAL A 54 -53.54 13.45 -29.12
CA VAL A 54 -53.16 13.48 -27.71
C VAL A 54 -54.40 13.49 -26.83
N THR A 55 -54.45 12.61 -25.84
CA THR A 55 -55.49 12.59 -24.82
C THR A 55 -54.87 12.75 -23.43
N ALA A 56 -55.56 13.45 -22.53
CA ALA A 56 -55.11 13.66 -21.16
C ALA A 56 -56.26 13.32 -20.18
N ASN A 57 -56.02 12.37 -19.29
CA ASN A 57 -56.98 11.90 -18.29
C ASN A 57 -56.58 12.37 -16.89
N THR A 58 -57.54 12.92 -16.15
CA THR A 58 -57.32 13.38 -14.77
C THR A 58 -57.82 12.34 -13.76
N ILE A 59 -56.93 11.93 -12.86
CA ILE A 59 -57.23 11.08 -11.71
C ILE A 59 -57.09 11.91 -10.43
N THR A 60 -58.19 12.02 -9.66
CA THR A 60 -58.15 12.70 -8.36
C THR A 60 -58.12 11.67 -7.23
N LEU A 61 -57.16 11.82 -6.32
CA LEU A 61 -56.98 10.96 -5.16
C LEU A 61 -57.73 11.50 -3.94
N GLY A 62 -58.47 10.62 -3.29
CA GLY A 62 -59.08 10.86 -1.99
C GLY A 62 -58.07 10.78 -0.84
N ALA A 63 -58.51 11.18 0.35
CA ALA A 63 -57.71 11.18 1.57
C ALA A 63 -57.17 9.79 1.97
N ASP A 64 -57.85 8.72 1.54
CA ASP A 64 -57.50 7.31 1.76
C ASP A 64 -56.71 6.68 0.61
N GLY A 65 -56.37 7.46 -0.43
CA GLY A 65 -55.68 6.98 -1.63
C GLY A 65 -56.59 6.36 -2.69
N THR A 66 -57.92 6.36 -2.48
CA THR A 66 -58.86 5.87 -3.50
C THR A 66 -59.00 6.87 -4.66
N THR A 67 -59.27 6.37 -5.87
CA THR A 67 -59.48 7.23 -7.04
C THR A 67 -60.94 7.67 -7.11
N SER A 68 -61.19 8.98 -7.27
CA SER A 68 -62.55 9.50 -7.47
C SER A 68 -63.03 9.44 -8.92
N SER A 69 -62.16 9.01 -9.85
CA SER A 69 -62.46 8.77 -11.27
C SER A 69 -62.01 7.37 -11.68
N SER A 70 -62.56 6.88 -12.79
CA SER A 70 -62.20 5.57 -13.36
C SER A 70 -60.77 5.60 -13.90
N ILE A 71 -60.00 4.54 -13.61
CA ILE A 71 -58.69 4.32 -14.21
C ILE A 71 -58.86 4.12 -15.73
N PRO A 72 -58.07 4.80 -16.59
CA PRO A 72 -58.12 4.59 -18.03
C PRO A 72 -57.85 3.14 -18.43
N ALA A 73 -58.45 2.72 -19.56
CA ALA A 73 -58.22 1.39 -20.10
C ALA A 73 -56.80 1.24 -20.70
N GLN A 74 -56.43 0.03 -21.06
CA GLN A 74 -55.16 -0.26 -21.73
C GLN A 74 -55.03 0.50 -23.07
N VAL A 75 -53.87 1.09 -23.34
CA VAL A 75 -53.56 1.76 -24.61
C VAL A 75 -53.07 0.73 -25.61
N THR A 76 -53.95 0.32 -26.51
CA THR A 76 -53.64 -0.69 -27.54
C THR A 76 -53.22 -0.08 -28.87
N SER A 77 -53.56 1.19 -29.13
CA SER A 77 -53.26 1.86 -30.39
C SER A 77 -51.79 2.28 -30.48
N ALA A 78 -51.15 1.96 -31.61
CA ALA A 78 -49.83 2.45 -31.94
C ALA A 78 -49.84 3.93 -32.37
N THR A 79 -51.00 4.59 -32.39
CA THR A 79 -51.16 5.94 -32.94
C THR A 79 -51.81 6.96 -32.00
N THR A 80 -51.78 6.76 -30.69
CA THR A 80 -52.33 7.73 -29.74
C THR A 80 -51.34 7.95 -28.60
N ALA A 81 -51.08 9.21 -28.27
CA ALA A 81 -50.28 9.58 -27.10
C ALA A 81 -51.22 9.95 -25.95
N GLU A 82 -51.28 9.09 -24.92
CA GLU A 82 -52.18 9.29 -23.77
C GLU A 82 -51.39 9.69 -22.52
N PHE A 83 -51.85 10.73 -21.83
CA PHE A 83 -51.28 11.25 -20.60
C PHE A 83 -52.22 11.01 -19.42
N ILE A 84 -51.65 10.69 -18.26
CA ILE A 84 -52.38 10.67 -16.99
C ILE A 84 -51.84 11.78 -16.10
N TYR A 85 -52.75 12.62 -15.62
CA TYR A 85 -52.48 13.59 -14.57
C TYR A 85 -53.15 13.13 -13.27
N MET A 86 -52.37 12.87 -12.23
CA MET A 86 -52.83 12.35 -10.95
C MET A 86 -52.53 13.34 -9.81
N GLY A 87 -53.58 13.89 -9.20
CA GLY A 87 -53.47 14.91 -8.15
C GLY A 87 -54.43 14.65 -6.99
N GLY A 88 -54.27 15.35 -5.87
CA GLY A 88 -55.08 15.16 -4.67
C GLY A 88 -54.28 15.31 -3.39
N SER A 89 -54.88 14.93 -2.26
CA SER A 89 -54.21 14.95 -0.95
C SER A 89 -54.54 13.66 -0.20
N VAL A 90 -53.50 12.87 0.11
CA VAL A 90 -53.60 11.59 0.79
C VAL A 90 -53.15 11.77 2.25
N SER A 91 -54.05 11.50 3.19
CA SER A 91 -53.78 11.56 4.63
C SER A 91 -53.66 10.15 5.19
N GLY A 92 -52.46 9.57 5.17
CA GLY A 92 -52.21 8.22 5.68
C GLY A 92 -51.17 7.47 4.85
N ALA A 93 -51.20 6.14 4.90
CA ALA A 93 -50.30 5.26 4.14
C ALA A 93 -50.63 5.16 2.63
N GLY A 94 -51.66 5.88 2.15
CA GLY A 94 -52.21 5.71 0.81
C GLY A 94 -52.84 4.34 0.59
N SER A 95 -53.25 4.09 -0.65
CA SER A 95 -53.71 2.78 -1.12
C SER A 95 -52.71 2.24 -2.15
N THR A 96 -53.15 1.46 -3.13
CA THR A 96 -52.34 1.15 -4.31
C THR A 96 -53.19 1.45 -5.53
N VAL A 97 -52.73 2.35 -6.38
CA VAL A 97 -53.37 2.68 -7.65
C VAL A 97 -52.73 1.81 -8.74
N SER A 98 -53.49 0.83 -9.23
CA SER A 98 -53.02 -0.07 -10.29
C SER A 98 -53.47 0.42 -11.66
N LEU A 99 -52.54 0.99 -12.42
CA LEU A 99 -52.71 1.28 -13.84
C LEU A 99 -52.63 -0.03 -14.65
N PRO A 100 -53.33 -0.12 -15.80
CA PRO A 100 -53.28 -1.32 -16.64
C PRO A 100 -51.86 -1.60 -17.14
N THR A 101 -51.46 -2.88 -17.13
CA THR A 101 -50.22 -3.32 -17.80
C THR A 101 -50.36 -3.13 -19.31
N GLN A 102 -49.37 -2.54 -19.95
CA GLN A 102 -49.43 -2.20 -21.37
C GLN A 102 -48.71 -3.26 -22.21
N THR A 103 -49.29 -3.64 -23.35
CA THR A 103 -48.69 -4.63 -24.28
C THR A 103 -48.22 -4.02 -25.60
N SER A 104 -48.40 -2.71 -25.78
CA SER A 104 -48.10 -1.95 -27.01
C SER A 104 -47.40 -0.63 -26.64
N ARG A 105 -47.72 0.52 -27.25
CA ARG A 105 -47.08 1.81 -26.94
C ARG A 105 -47.27 2.29 -25.50
N GLY A 106 -48.35 1.91 -24.82
CA GLY A 106 -48.65 2.36 -23.45
C GLY A 106 -48.89 3.87 -23.32
N PHE A 107 -48.79 4.40 -22.10
CA PHE A 107 -48.97 5.83 -21.85
C PHE A 107 -47.74 6.63 -22.33
N ALA A 108 -47.99 7.83 -22.86
CA ALA A 108 -46.92 8.74 -23.30
C ALA A 108 -46.37 9.57 -22.14
N GLY A 109 -47.14 9.76 -21.06
CA GLY A 109 -46.62 10.33 -19.84
C GLY A 109 -47.54 10.27 -18.63
N LEU A 110 -46.92 10.30 -17.46
CA LEU A 110 -47.56 10.22 -16.14
C LEU A 110 -47.09 11.40 -15.29
N ILE A 111 -48.02 12.22 -14.83
CA ILE A 111 -47.73 13.40 -14.01
C ILE A 111 -48.38 13.22 -12.65
N PHE A 112 -47.58 13.14 -11.60
CA PHE A 112 -48.01 12.90 -10.22
C PHE A 112 -47.78 14.15 -9.37
N THR A 113 -48.85 14.78 -8.87
CA THR A 113 -48.77 16.08 -8.17
C THR A 113 -49.55 16.09 -6.86
N PHE A 114 -49.89 14.91 -6.35
CA PHE A 114 -50.57 14.78 -5.07
C PHE A 114 -49.65 15.08 -3.89
N ALA A 115 -50.25 15.51 -2.78
CA ALA A 115 -49.61 15.61 -1.48
C ALA A 115 -49.85 14.33 -0.67
N GLY A 116 -48.90 13.95 0.17
CA GLY A 116 -48.94 12.68 0.91
C GLY A 116 -48.23 11.55 0.17
N SER A 117 -48.40 10.33 0.67
CA SER A 117 -47.70 9.15 0.14
C SER A 117 -48.69 8.23 -0.56
N GLU A 118 -48.31 7.75 -1.75
CA GLU A 118 -49.14 6.85 -2.56
C GLU A 118 -48.27 5.86 -3.33
N THR A 119 -48.82 4.68 -3.59
CA THR A 119 -48.19 3.67 -4.44
C THR A 119 -48.92 3.58 -5.77
N VAL A 120 -48.20 3.69 -6.87
CA VAL A 120 -48.73 3.52 -8.22
C VAL A 120 -47.98 2.40 -8.93
N THR A 121 -48.71 1.43 -9.46
CA THR A 121 -48.14 0.28 -10.18
C THR A 121 -48.67 0.20 -11.61
N GLY A 122 -47.88 -0.30 -12.54
CA GLY A 122 -48.27 -0.48 -13.95
C GLY A 122 -48.22 0.82 -14.77
N GLY A 123 -48.84 0.79 -15.95
CA GLY A 123 -48.93 1.97 -16.82
C GLY A 123 -47.74 2.19 -17.76
N ALA A 124 -46.69 1.36 -17.70
CA ALA A 124 -45.47 1.56 -18.47
C ALA A 124 -45.71 1.84 -19.97
N GLY A 125 -45.00 2.82 -20.52
CA GLY A 125 -45.07 3.19 -21.93
C GLY A 125 -43.74 3.10 -22.69
N LYS A 126 -43.83 3.18 -24.02
CA LYS A 126 -42.68 3.37 -24.91
C LYS A 126 -42.33 4.86 -24.96
N ASN A 127 -41.11 5.19 -24.55
CA ASN A 127 -40.62 6.57 -24.47
C ASN A 127 -41.47 7.47 -23.56
N GLU A 128 -41.85 6.92 -22.41
CA GLU A 128 -42.74 7.57 -21.45
C GLU A 128 -42.04 8.70 -20.69
N VAL A 129 -42.75 9.79 -20.45
CA VAL A 129 -42.27 10.88 -19.58
C VAL A 129 -43.02 10.87 -18.25
N ILE A 130 -42.28 10.71 -17.15
CA ILE A 130 -42.81 10.63 -15.78
C ILE A 130 -42.36 11.85 -15.00
N MET A 131 -43.27 12.46 -14.25
CA MET A 131 -43.01 13.69 -13.51
C MET A 131 -43.62 13.65 -12.11
N THR A 132 -42.90 14.14 -11.11
CA THR A 132 -43.43 14.34 -9.76
C THR A 132 -43.48 15.80 -9.35
N GLY A 133 -44.49 16.17 -8.56
CA GLY A 133 -44.59 17.47 -7.93
C GLY A 133 -43.58 17.65 -6.79
N ALA A 134 -43.39 18.91 -6.35
CA ALA A 134 -42.36 19.29 -5.37
C ALA A 134 -42.49 18.62 -3.98
N ASN A 135 -43.68 18.13 -3.63
CA ASN A 135 -43.98 17.55 -2.31
C ASN A 135 -44.56 16.13 -2.42
N THR A 136 -44.44 15.51 -3.59
CA THR A 136 -45.00 14.19 -3.86
C THR A 136 -44.11 13.11 -3.26
N ASN A 137 -44.72 12.14 -2.57
CA ASN A 137 -44.03 10.94 -2.09
C ASN A 137 -44.60 9.73 -2.83
N LEU A 138 -44.08 9.48 -4.03
CA LEU A 138 -44.56 8.41 -4.90
C LEU A 138 -43.73 7.15 -4.71
N THR A 139 -44.36 6.00 -4.51
CA THR A 139 -43.74 4.70 -4.82
C THR A 139 -44.25 4.24 -6.19
N PHE A 140 -43.37 4.17 -7.18
CA PHE A 140 -43.73 3.84 -8.55
C PHE A 140 -43.01 2.59 -9.05
N ASP A 141 -43.81 1.63 -9.52
CA ASP A 141 -43.36 0.42 -10.18
C ASP A 141 -44.10 0.27 -11.53
N PRO A 142 -43.45 0.50 -12.67
CA PRO A 142 -44.10 0.40 -13.97
C PRO A 142 -44.49 -1.05 -14.35
N LEU A 143 -43.98 -2.07 -13.64
CA LEU A 143 -44.16 -3.50 -13.93
C LEU A 143 -43.62 -3.92 -15.32
N GLY A 144 -42.51 -3.30 -15.74
CA GLY A 144 -41.88 -3.51 -17.03
C GLY A 144 -42.55 -2.75 -18.17
N GLY A 145 -41.75 -2.27 -19.12
CA GLY A 145 -42.19 -1.37 -20.19
C GLY A 145 -41.98 -1.89 -21.61
N ALA A 146 -42.79 -1.36 -22.54
CA ALA A 146 -42.56 -1.53 -23.96
C ALA A 146 -41.26 -0.85 -24.39
N GLY A 147 -40.51 -1.45 -25.30
CA GLY A 147 -39.14 -1.00 -25.59
C GLY A 147 -39.02 0.46 -26.02
N GLY A 148 -38.01 1.15 -25.51
CA GLY A 148 -37.80 2.59 -25.66
C GLY A 148 -36.90 3.15 -24.55
N VAL A 149 -36.79 4.47 -24.47
CA VAL A 149 -36.10 5.18 -23.37
C VAL A 149 -37.11 6.05 -22.64
N SER A 150 -37.48 5.67 -21.43
CA SER A 150 -38.39 6.47 -20.60
C SER A 150 -37.62 7.48 -19.75
N THR A 151 -38.21 8.63 -19.47
CA THR A 151 -37.56 9.70 -18.72
C THR A 151 -38.36 10.02 -17.46
N ILE A 152 -37.68 10.05 -16.31
CA ILE A 152 -38.25 10.42 -15.02
C ILE A 152 -37.65 11.76 -14.59
N TYR A 153 -38.51 12.74 -14.37
CA TYR A 153 -38.16 14.01 -13.72
C TYR A 153 -38.77 14.02 -12.33
N ALA A 154 -37.93 13.89 -11.31
CA ALA A 154 -38.37 13.93 -9.93
C ALA A 154 -37.67 15.06 -9.17
N GLY A 155 -38.34 15.63 -8.18
CA GLY A 155 -37.73 16.65 -7.34
C GLY A 155 -38.55 16.92 -6.08
N GLY A 156 -37.84 17.18 -4.97
CA GLY A 156 -38.45 17.28 -3.65
C GLY A 156 -38.97 15.92 -3.16
N GLY A 157 -39.81 15.93 -2.12
CA GLY A 157 -40.44 14.73 -1.55
C GLY A 157 -39.52 13.53 -1.26
N ASN A 158 -40.13 12.36 -1.10
CA ASN A 158 -39.49 11.06 -0.90
C ASN A 158 -40.04 10.05 -1.91
N ASN A 159 -39.55 10.10 -3.16
CA ASN A 159 -40.04 9.23 -4.22
C ASN A 159 -39.20 7.95 -4.31
N ASN A 160 -39.84 6.81 -4.60
CA ASN A 160 -39.23 5.52 -4.78
C ASN A 160 -39.56 4.98 -6.17
N PHE A 161 -38.57 4.91 -7.06
CA PHE A 161 -38.74 4.47 -8.44
C PHE A 161 -38.08 3.11 -8.66
N THR A 162 -38.84 2.17 -9.22
CA THR A 162 -38.30 0.92 -9.76
C THR A 162 -38.11 1.06 -11.27
N LEU A 163 -36.89 0.79 -11.75
CA LEU A 163 -36.52 0.84 -13.16
C LEU A 163 -36.42 -0.59 -13.68
N ASP A 164 -37.56 -1.18 -14.05
CA ASP A 164 -37.68 -2.59 -14.49
C ASP A 164 -38.11 -2.74 -15.98
N GLY A 165 -38.11 -1.64 -16.72
CA GLY A 165 -38.20 -1.59 -18.19
C GLY A 165 -36.83 -1.69 -18.91
N ILE A 166 -36.78 -1.28 -20.20
CA ILE A 166 -35.55 -1.37 -21.01
C ILE A 166 -34.53 -0.30 -20.58
N ASN A 167 -34.79 0.98 -20.83
CA ASN A 167 -33.85 2.06 -20.52
C ASN A 167 -34.58 3.22 -19.83
N TYR A 168 -33.95 3.79 -18.80
CA TYR A 168 -34.44 5.00 -18.14
C TYR A 168 -33.41 6.11 -18.13
N THR A 169 -33.87 7.34 -18.33
CA THR A 169 -33.15 8.56 -17.94
C THR A 169 -33.83 9.14 -16.71
N VAL A 170 -33.13 9.26 -15.59
CA VAL A 170 -33.69 9.75 -14.33
C VAL A 170 -32.96 11.02 -13.92
N GLU A 171 -33.70 12.09 -13.66
CA GLU A 171 -33.17 13.35 -13.17
C GLU A 171 -33.85 13.69 -11.84
N VAL A 172 -33.04 13.88 -10.80
CA VAL A 172 -33.51 14.22 -9.44
C VAL A 172 -32.75 15.43 -8.91
N THR A 173 -33.42 16.54 -8.60
CA THR A 173 -32.72 17.76 -8.12
C THR A 173 -32.62 17.88 -6.61
N SER A 174 -33.52 17.25 -5.86
CA SER A 174 -33.62 17.40 -4.40
C SER A 174 -34.55 16.33 -3.81
N GLY A 175 -34.60 16.24 -2.47
CA GLY A 175 -35.43 15.29 -1.74
C GLY A 175 -34.63 14.12 -1.17
N SER A 176 -35.32 13.11 -0.65
CA SER A 176 -34.72 11.84 -0.22
C SER A 176 -35.35 10.69 -1.01
N ASN A 177 -34.86 10.49 -2.23
CA ASN A 177 -35.47 9.57 -3.19
C ASN A 177 -34.74 8.23 -3.20
N THR A 178 -35.46 7.14 -3.50
CA THR A 178 -34.89 5.82 -3.77
C THR A 178 -35.05 5.50 -5.25
N ILE A 179 -33.97 5.08 -5.91
CA ILE A 179 -33.97 4.72 -7.33
C ILE A 179 -33.37 3.32 -7.42
N THR A 180 -34.17 2.36 -7.87
CA THR A 180 -33.75 0.95 -7.96
C THR A 180 -33.69 0.52 -9.41
N ALA A 181 -32.49 0.34 -9.95
CA ALA A 181 -32.29 -0.37 -11.21
C ALA A 181 -32.49 -1.87 -10.97
N ALA A 182 -33.58 -2.41 -11.51
CA ALA A 182 -34.04 -3.77 -11.25
C ALA A 182 -33.94 -4.63 -12.51
N LEU A 183 -34.09 -5.95 -12.35
CA LEU A 183 -34.10 -6.87 -13.49
C LEU A 183 -35.28 -6.55 -14.40
N ASN A 184 -34.99 -6.37 -15.69
CA ASN A 184 -36.02 -6.12 -16.69
C ASN A 184 -37.00 -7.30 -16.80
N ASN A 185 -38.30 -7.03 -16.68
CA ASN A 185 -39.38 -8.02 -16.80
C ASN A 185 -39.44 -8.70 -18.20
N GLY A 186 -38.75 -8.14 -19.20
CA GLY A 186 -38.62 -8.65 -20.58
C GLY A 186 -37.28 -9.30 -20.93
N ALA A 187 -36.41 -9.60 -19.95
CA ALA A 187 -35.11 -10.28 -20.11
C ALA A 187 -34.08 -9.61 -21.05
N SER A 188 -34.28 -8.35 -21.44
CA SER A 188 -33.30 -7.56 -22.19
C SER A 188 -32.38 -6.79 -21.23
N ASN A 189 -31.12 -6.58 -21.61
CA ASN A 189 -30.21 -5.73 -20.85
C ASN A 189 -30.81 -4.33 -20.69
N SER A 190 -30.68 -3.76 -19.49
CA SER A 190 -31.14 -2.41 -19.18
C SER A 190 -29.97 -1.44 -19.13
N TYR A 191 -30.12 -0.27 -19.76
CA TYR A 191 -29.14 0.81 -19.73
C TYR A 191 -29.76 2.08 -19.14
N ASN A 192 -29.42 2.38 -17.89
CA ASN A 192 -30.01 3.50 -17.16
C ASN A 192 -29.03 4.66 -17.03
N THR A 193 -29.50 5.88 -17.19
CA THR A 193 -28.76 7.10 -16.88
C THR A 193 -29.44 7.79 -15.72
N ILE A 194 -28.76 7.92 -14.59
CA ILE A 194 -29.31 8.46 -13.35
C ILE A 194 -28.51 9.69 -12.95
N SER A 195 -29.18 10.82 -12.76
CA SER A 195 -28.60 12.08 -12.33
C SER A 195 -29.27 12.56 -11.05
N THR A 196 -28.48 12.80 -10.01
CA THR A 196 -28.92 13.40 -8.75
C THR A 196 -28.11 14.67 -8.50
N GLY A 197 -28.78 15.81 -8.36
CA GLY A 197 -28.14 17.12 -8.19
C GLY A 197 -27.97 17.57 -6.74
N GLY A 198 -28.73 16.99 -5.81
CA GLY A 198 -28.69 17.29 -4.38
C GLY A 198 -29.65 16.42 -3.57
N GLY A 199 -29.67 16.62 -2.25
CA GLY A 199 -30.49 15.82 -1.33
C GLY A 199 -29.74 14.63 -0.75
N ASN A 200 -30.51 13.66 -0.23
CA ASN A 200 -30.03 12.43 0.40
C ASN A 200 -30.69 11.21 -0.26
N ASN A 201 -30.22 10.85 -1.46
CA ASN A 201 -30.85 9.81 -2.27
C ASN A 201 -30.19 8.44 -2.06
N LEU A 202 -30.97 7.37 -2.23
CA LEU A 202 -30.48 6.00 -2.28
C LEU A 202 -30.59 5.49 -3.71
N ILE A 203 -29.47 5.17 -4.34
CA ILE A 203 -29.41 4.59 -5.68
C ILE A 203 -28.99 3.14 -5.55
N MET A 204 -29.82 2.21 -5.98
CA MET A 204 -29.57 0.77 -5.92
C MET A 204 -29.42 0.21 -7.34
N LEU A 205 -28.19 -0.18 -7.69
CA LEU A 205 -27.87 -0.82 -8.96
C LEU A 205 -27.87 -2.33 -8.74
N ASN A 206 -29.00 -2.99 -9.01
CA ASN A 206 -29.17 -4.43 -8.77
C ASN A 206 -29.16 -5.26 -10.06
N ALA A 207 -29.40 -4.65 -11.22
CA ALA A 207 -29.30 -5.31 -12.52
C ALA A 207 -29.11 -4.29 -13.66
N GLY A 208 -28.52 -4.78 -14.75
CA GLY A 208 -28.27 -4.01 -15.96
C GLY A 208 -26.91 -3.32 -15.95
N THR A 209 -26.80 -2.24 -16.70
CA THR A 209 -25.62 -1.38 -16.75
C THR A 209 -26.09 0.05 -16.62
N SER A 210 -25.59 0.78 -15.63
CA SER A 210 -26.06 2.13 -15.34
C SER A 210 -24.91 3.14 -15.37
N THR A 211 -25.20 4.34 -15.87
CA THR A 211 -24.38 5.53 -15.69
C THR A 211 -25.02 6.39 -14.63
N VAL A 212 -24.29 6.70 -13.57
CA VAL A 212 -24.77 7.50 -12.44
C VAL A 212 -23.90 8.74 -12.29
N THR A 213 -24.53 9.90 -12.21
CA THR A 213 -23.90 11.16 -11.77
C THR A 213 -24.61 11.62 -10.52
N SER A 214 -23.90 11.74 -9.41
CA SER A 214 -24.47 12.13 -8.13
C SER A 214 -23.71 13.29 -7.50
N GLY A 215 -24.47 14.32 -7.12
CA GLY A 215 -24.06 15.43 -6.29
C GLY A 215 -24.97 15.51 -5.06
N GLY A 216 -24.39 15.75 -3.89
CA GLY A 216 -25.15 15.80 -2.62
C GLY A 216 -24.56 14.90 -1.54
N THR A 217 -25.41 14.34 -0.68
CA THR A 217 -25.04 13.39 0.37
C THR A 217 -25.81 12.09 0.12
N ASP A 218 -25.44 11.41 -0.96
CA ASP A 218 -26.18 10.25 -1.47
C ASP A 218 -25.54 8.93 -1.03
N HIS A 219 -26.33 7.85 -1.13
CA HIS A 219 -25.85 6.49 -0.98
C HIS A 219 -26.04 5.73 -2.29
N VAL A 220 -24.94 5.32 -2.91
CA VAL A 220 -24.96 4.49 -4.12
C VAL A 220 -24.56 3.06 -3.76
N LYS A 221 -25.49 2.13 -3.87
CA LYS A 221 -25.27 0.69 -3.66
C LYS A 221 -25.16 -0.01 -5.01
N ILE A 222 -24.05 -0.71 -5.23
CA ILE A 222 -23.73 -1.40 -6.48
C ILE A 222 -23.65 -2.90 -6.21
N ALA A 223 -24.56 -3.67 -6.81
CA ALA A 223 -24.68 -5.12 -6.58
C ALA A 223 -24.47 -5.98 -7.84
N ASP A 224 -24.36 -5.35 -8.99
CA ASP A 224 -24.18 -5.95 -10.31
C ASP A 224 -22.89 -5.44 -11.00
N ALA A 225 -22.85 -5.49 -12.34
CA ALA A 225 -21.63 -5.32 -13.10
C ALA A 225 -21.72 -4.26 -14.20
N GLY A 226 -20.56 -3.68 -14.54
CA GLY A 226 -20.41 -2.79 -15.70
C GLY A 226 -20.94 -1.37 -15.52
N ASN A 227 -21.25 -0.93 -14.30
CA ASN A 227 -21.75 0.42 -14.05
C ASN A 227 -20.64 1.47 -14.06
N PHE A 228 -20.99 2.70 -14.42
CA PHE A 228 -20.14 3.88 -14.37
C PHE A 228 -20.74 4.89 -13.40
N VAL A 229 -20.06 5.20 -12.30
CA VAL A 229 -20.57 6.08 -11.24
C VAL A 229 -19.63 7.24 -11.02
N THR A 230 -20.13 8.47 -11.11
CA THR A 230 -19.40 9.70 -10.76
C THR A 230 -20.08 10.37 -9.58
N VAL A 231 -19.30 10.64 -8.54
CA VAL A 231 -19.75 11.32 -7.31
C VAL A 231 -18.82 12.48 -6.97
N THR A 232 -19.43 13.62 -6.58
CA THR A 232 -18.71 14.88 -6.31
C THR A 232 -19.02 15.48 -4.94
N GLY A 233 -19.85 14.79 -4.13
CA GLY A 233 -20.44 15.31 -2.90
C GLY A 233 -19.79 14.79 -1.61
N ASN A 234 -20.64 14.39 -0.66
CA ASN A 234 -20.28 13.70 0.59
C ASN A 234 -20.99 12.34 0.64
N SER A 235 -20.78 11.52 -0.38
CA SER A 235 -21.58 10.32 -0.62
C SER A 235 -20.94 9.06 -0.04
N LEU A 236 -21.79 8.08 0.26
CA LEU A 236 -21.38 6.71 0.55
C LEU A 236 -21.58 5.86 -0.71
N ILE A 237 -20.54 5.14 -1.11
CA ILE A 237 -20.60 4.22 -2.25
C ILE A 237 -20.30 2.82 -1.69
N GLY A 238 -21.27 1.92 -1.81
CA GLY A 238 -21.19 0.56 -1.31
C GLY A 238 -21.27 -0.45 -2.45
N MET A 239 -20.13 -1.03 -2.81
CA MET A 239 -20.05 -2.13 -3.76
C MET A 239 -20.12 -3.44 -2.98
N THR A 240 -21.07 -4.30 -3.32
CA THR A 240 -21.31 -5.54 -2.57
C THR A 240 -20.34 -6.65 -3.00
N THR A 241 -20.38 -7.81 -2.34
CA THR A 241 -19.53 -8.96 -2.71
C THR A 241 -19.88 -9.58 -4.07
N THR A 242 -21.01 -9.21 -4.67
CA THR A 242 -21.41 -9.67 -6.01
C THR A 242 -21.12 -8.64 -7.10
N SER A 243 -20.63 -7.45 -6.75
CA SER A 243 -20.27 -6.46 -7.77
C SER A 243 -19.04 -6.92 -8.54
N SER A 244 -19.01 -6.60 -9.84
CA SER A 244 -17.80 -6.82 -10.64
C SER A 244 -17.65 -5.86 -11.80
N SER A 245 -16.42 -5.52 -12.16
CA SER A 245 -16.11 -4.73 -13.36
C SER A 245 -16.84 -3.37 -13.41
N ASN A 246 -17.11 -2.75 -12.27
CA ASN A 246 -17.67 -1.40 -12.20
C ASN A 246 -16.57 -0.33 -12.15
N ALA A 247 -16.91 0.89 -12.55
CA ALA A 247 -16.01 2.04 -12.48
C ALA A 247 -16.64 3.17 -11.66
N VAL A 248 -15.93 3.62 -10.61
CA VAL A 248 -16.36 4.71 -9.74
C VAL A 248 -15.32 5.84 -9.78
N MET A 249 -15.78 7.05 -10.05
CA MET A 249 -15.00 8.29 -9.94
C MET A 249 -15.55 9.09 -8.77
N ALA A 250 -14.80 9.13 -7.66
CA ALA A 250 -15.19 9.82 -6.44
C ALA A 250 -14.25 11.00 -6.18
N THR A 251 -14.77 12.22 -6.22
CA THR A 251 -13.95 13.45 -6.22
C THR A 251 -14.30 14.44 -5.12
N GLY A 252 -15.31 14.15 -4.31
CA GLY A 252 -15.72 14.96 -3.17
C GLY A 252 -15.04 14.55 -1.87
N ASN A 253 -15.82 14.50 -0.80
CA ASN A 253 -15.45 13.96 0.50
C ASN A 253 -16.26 12.68 0.74
N ASP A 254 -16.03 11.72 -0.15
CA ASP A 254 -16.82 10.50 -0.26
C ASP A 254 -16.21 9.34 0.56
N THR A 255 -16.99 8.31 0.83
CA THR A 255 -16.49 7.03 1.33
C THR A 255 -16.88 5.93 0.36
N VAL A 256 -15.89 5.19 -0.14
CA VAL A 256 -16.08 4.08 -1.06
C VAL A 256 -15.74 2.77 -0.36
N ASN A 257 -16.69 1.84 -0.30
CA ASN A 257 -16.53 0.50 0.24
C ASN A 257 -16.59 -0.50 -0.92
N MET A 258 -15.48 -1.18 -1.20
CA MET A 258 -15.35 -2.12 -2.32
C MET A 258 -15.43 -3.56 -1.82
N GLY A 259 -16.57 -4.22 -2.02
CA GLY A 259 -16.78 -5.63 -1.64
C GLY A 259 -16.53 -6.65 -2.75
N GLY A 260 -16.57 -6.22 -4.02
CA GLY A 260 -16.58 -7.09 -5.19
C GLY A 260 -15.21 -7.40 -5.78
N THR A 261 -15.19 -7.71 -7.08
CA THR A 261 -13.97 -8.07 -7.81
C THR A 261 -13.84 -7.35 -9.14
N GLU A 262 -12.63 -7.03 -9.57
CA GLU A 262 -12.38 -6.31 -10.84
C GLU A 262 -13.04 -4.93 -10.89
N ASP A 263 -13.47 -4.39 -9.75
CA ASP A 263 -13.99 -3.05 -9.65
C ASP A 263 -12.84 -2.03 -9.67
N SER A 264 -13.11 -0.85 -10.23
CA SER A 264 -12.15 0.24 -10.35
C SER A 264 -12.66 1.50 -9.66
N VAL A 265 -11.80 2.14 -8.87
CA VAL A 265 -12.10 3.40 -8.19
C VAL A 265 -11.00 4.41 -8.48
N THR A 266 -11.37 5.58 -8.98
CA THR A 266 -10.51 6.78 -8.96
C THR A 266 -11.00 7.68 -7.84
N ALA A 267 -10.15 7.91 -6.83
CA ALA A 267 -10.46 8.65 -5.63
C ALA A 267 -9.64 9.95 -5.57
N GLY A 268 -10.33 11.09 -5.61
CA GLY A 268 -9.78 12.42 -5.39
C GLY A 268 -10.43 13.13 -4.19
N GLY A 269 -10.13 14.43 -4.04
CA GLY A 269 -10.70 15.27 -2.99
C GLY A 269 -10.26 14.87 -1.58
N SER A 270 -11.21 14.47 -0.73
CA SER A 270 -10.92 13.90 0.60
C SER A 270 -11.49 12.49 0.74
N THR A 271 -11.64 11.79 -0.39
CA THR A 271 -12.27 10.47 -0.44
C THR A 271 -11.48 9.43 0.35
N LYS A 272 -12.20 8.63 1.15
CA LYS A 272 -11.70 7.41 1.80
C LYS A 272 -12.10 6.18 1.00
N VAL A 273 -11.18 5.24 0.80
CA VAL A 273 -11.49 3.95 0.14
C VAL A 273 -11.21 2.78 1.11
N ASN A 274 -12.21 1.92 1.33
CA ASN A 274 -12.07 0.66 2.07
C ASN A 274 -12.24 -0.50 1.09
N VAL A 275 -11.22 -1.35 0.95
CA VAL A 275 -11.18 -2.45 -0.02
C VAL A 275 -11.28 -3.78 0.70
N PHE A 276 -12.47 -4.38 0.68
CA PHE A 276 -12.75 -5.70 1.26
C PHE A 276 -12.63 -6.82 0.22
N GLY A 277 -12.92 -6.50 -1.05
CA GLY A 277 -12.89 -7.43 -2.17
C GLY A 277 -11.49 -7.67 -2.76
N ASN A 278 -11.42 -8.52 -3.79
CA ASN A 278 -10.16 -8.96 -4.40
C ASN A 278 -10.04 -8.47 -5.84
N LEU A 279 -8.81 -8.41 -6.39
CA LEU A 279 -8.59 -8.09 -7.81
C LEU A 279 -9.14 -6.73 -8.25
N ASN A 280 -9.26 -5.77 -7.32
CA ASN A 280 -9.74 -4.43 -7.61
C ASN A 280 -8.59 -3.48 -7.94
N SER A 281 -8.91 -2.39 -8.65
CA SER A 281 -7.97 -1.34 -9.01
C SER A 281 -8.35 -0.01 -8.37
N ILE A 282 -7.41 0.65 -7.72
CA ILE A 282 -7.65 1.91 -7.03
C ILE A 282 -6.60 2.94 -7.46
N ASP A 283 -7.03 4.09 -7.94
CA ASP A 283 -6.19 5.26 -8.22
C ASP A 283 -6.48 6.38 -7.21
N MET A 284 -5.53 6.64 -6.33
CA MET A 284 -5.59 7.70 -5.32
C MET A 284 -5.06 9.02 -5.92
N THR A 285 -5.86 9.65 -6.79
CA THR A 285 -5.60 10.96 -7.41
C THR A 285 -5.99 12.12 -6.48
N ASN A 286 -5.22 12.30 -5.39
CA ASN A 286 -5.51 13.20 -4.26
C ASN A 286 -6.59 12.70 -3.29
N GLY A 287 -6.85 11.40 -3.24
CA GLY A 287 -7.65 10.81 -2.16
C GLY A 287 -6.96 10.96 -0.79
N TRP A 288 -7.73 10.85 0.29
CA TRP A 288 -7.20 11.03 1.64
C TRP A 288 -6.46 9.79 2.15
N GLN A 289 -7.10 8.62 2.11
CA GLN A 289 -6.54 7.37 2.59
C GLN A 289 -7.22 6.13 2.01
N ALA A 290 -6.52 5.00 2.02
CA ALA A 290 -7.08 3.70 1.68
C ALA A 290 -6.74 2.62 2.72
N GLU A 291 -7.72 1.77 3.03
CA GLU A 291 -7.56 0.56 3.85
C GLU A 291 -7.86 -0.68 2.99
N VAL A 292 -6.88 -1.57 2.82
CA VAL A 292 -6.96 -2.72 1.91
C VAL A 292 -6.93 -4.01 2.72
N LEU A 293 -8.10 -4.62 2.90
CA LEU A 293 -8.27 -5.89 3.61
C LEU A 293 -8.33 -7.09 2.65
N GLY A 294 -8.76 -6.88 1.42
CA GLY A 294 -8.82 -7.93 0.40
C GLY A 294 -7.47 -8.20 -0.27
N ASN A 295 -7.47 -9.13 -1.23
CA ASN A 295 -6.25 -9.69 -1.81
C ASN A 295 -6.08 -9.34 -3.29
N ALA A 296 -4.84 -9.34 -3.76
CA ALA A 296 -4.48 -9.16 -5.17
C ALA A 296 -5.06 -7.88 -5.80
N ASN A 297 -5.24 -6.83 -4.99
CA ASN A 297 -5.65 -5.52 -5.47
C ASN A 297 -4.43 -4.71 -5.93
N THR A 298 -4.64 -3.80 -6.87
CA THR A 298 -3.63 -2.85 -7.35
C THR A 298 -4.02 -1.45 -6.92
N ILE A 299 -3.10 -0.74 -6.27
CA ILE A 299 -3.31 0.62 -5.79
C ILE A 299 -2.22 1.50 -6.37
N THR A 300 -2.60 2.54 -7.10
CA THR A 300 -1.69 3.59 -7.57
C THR A 300 -1.97 4.85 -6.76
N SER A 301 -0.93 5.47 -6.18
CA SER A 301 -1.06 6.76 -5.52
C SER A 301 -0.27 7.82 -6.27
N SER A 302 -0.94 8.88 -6.71
CA SER A 302 -0.27 10.08 -7.26
C SER A 302 -0.16 11.21 -6.23
N SER A 303 -0.57 10.95 -4.99
CA SER A 303 -0.67 11.93 -3.90
C SER A 303 -0.12 11.37 -2.58
N ASN A 304 -0.17 12.19 -1.52
CA ASN A 304 0.35 11.85 -0.19
C ASN A 304 -0.63 11.00 0.64
N ALA A 305 -1.46 10.19 -0.01
CA ALA A 305 -2.45 9.36 0.67
C ALA A 305 -1.77 8.35 1.60
N ALA A 306 -2.35 8.16 2.78
CA ALA A 306 -1.96 7.07 3.67
C ALA A 306 -2.64 5.77 3.20
N ILE A 307 -1.86 4.71 2.98
CA ILE A 307 -2.40 3.43 2.48
C ILE A 307 -1.98 2.31 3.44
N ALA A 308 -2.97 1.63 4.02
CA ALA A 308 -2.75 0.48 4.88
C ALA A 308 -3.22 -0.81 4.20
N VAL A 309 -2.34 -1.80 4.12
CA VAL A 309 -2.55 -3.07 3.42
C VAL A 309 -2.47 -4.21 4.43
N PHE A 310 -3.61 -4.82 4.71
CA PHE A 310 -3.79 -5.95 5.63
C PHE A 310 -3.97 -7.28 4.89
N GLY A 311 -4.46 -7.24 3.64
CA GLY A 311 -4.64 -8.43 2.81
C GLY A 311 -3.35 -8.96 2.19
N GLN A 312 -3.50 -9.88 1.23
CA GLN A 312 -2.36 -10.59 0.63
C GLN A 312 -2.15 -10.24 -0.84
N ALA A 313 -0.90 -10.35 -1.30
CA ALA A 313 -0.53 -10.23 -2.71
C ALA A 313 -0.99 -8.92 -3.39
N ASN A 314 -1.24 -7.87 -2.62
CA ASN A 314 -1.60 -6.57 -3.16
C ASN A 314 -0.36 -5.85 -3.68
N LEU A 315 -0.55 -5.03 -4.72
CA LEU A 315 0.46 -4.16 -5.28
C LEU A 315 0.12 -2.70 -4.93
N VAL A 316 1.09 -1.96 -4.40
CA VAL A 316 0.99 -0.52 -4.20
C VAL A 316 2.10 0.18 -4.97
N ASP A 317 1.73 0.98 -5.96
CA ASP A 317 2.61 1.91 -6.66
C ASP A 317 2.51 3.28 -6.02
N ALA A 318 3.54 3.65 -5.24
CA ALA A 318 3.56 4.88 -4.47
C ALA A 318 3.76 6.13 -5.36
N GLY A 319 3.39 7.27 -4.80
CA GLY A 319 3.59 8.58 -5.39
C GLY A 319 4.94 9.19 -5.04
N PRO A 320 5.07 10.52 -5.10
CA PRO A 320 6.32 11.21 -4.76
C PRO A 320 6.65 11.18 -3.25
N THR A 321 5.63 11.15 -2.41
CA THR A 321 5.73 11.00 -0.95
C THR A 321 4.45 10.34 -0.43
N GLY A 322 4.53 9.53 0.62
CA GLY A 322 3.37 8.88 1.22
C GLY A 322 3.75 8.07 2.47
N VAL A 323 2.72 7.57 3.16
CA VAL A 323 2.89 6.65 4.30
C VAL A 323 2.16 5.35 3.99
N PHE A 324 2.91 4.26 3.98
CA PHE A 324 2.43 2.94 3.57
C PHE A 324 2.61 1.96 4.71
N TYR A 325 1.59 1.14 4.96
CA TYR A 325 1.62 0.09 5.96
C TYR A 325 1.41 -1.25 5.28
N ALA A 326 2.46 -2.07 5.19
CA ALA A 326 2.39 -3.43 4.70
C ALA A 326 2.27 -4.39 5.89
N TYR A 327 1.04 -4.59 6.36
CA TYR A 327 0.71 -5.41 7.53
C TYR A 327 0.25 -6.83 7.16
N GLY A 328 -0.19 -7.03 5.93
CA GLY A 328 -0.55 -8.35 5.41
C GLY A 328 0.65 -9.16 4.93
N SER A 329 0.41 -10.12 4.03
CA SER A 329 1.47 -10.99 3.52
C SER A 329 1.64 -11.02 2.02
N GLY A 330 2.89 -11.13 1.55
CA GLY A 330 3.17 -11.24 0.12
C GLY A 330 2.87 -9.97 -0.68
N ASN A 331 2.67 -8.82 -0.03
CA ASN A 331 2.36 -7.58 -0.73
C ASN A 331 3.62 -6.97 -1.34
N THR A 332 3.47 -6.22 -2.43
CA THR A 332 4.55 -5.45 -3.04
C THR A 332 4.28 -3.97 -2.90
N ILE A 333 5.20 -3.23 -2.29
CA ILE A 333 5.16 -1.77 -2.17
C ILE A 333 6.30 -1.17 -3.00
N ASN A 334 5.96 -0.46 -4.06
CA ASN A 334 6.91 0.29 -4.89
C ASN A 334 6.99 1.73 -4.40
N ALA A 335 7.83 1.96 -3.39
CA ALA A 335 8.15 3.26 -2.79
C ALA A 335 9.15 4.05 -3.66
N VAL A 336 8.65 4.60 -4.76
CA VAL A 336 9.46 5.32 -5.76
C VAL A 336 9.83 6.74 -5.31
N GLY A 337 9.15 7.29 -4.32
CA GLY A 337 9.36 8.62 -3.77
C GLY A 337 10.16 8.63 -2.46
N ALA A 338 10.08 9.76 -1.75
CA ALA A 338 10.59 9.90 -0.39
C ALA A 338 9.52 9.41 0.62
N ASP A 339 9.17 8.13 0.50
CA ASP A 339 8.05 7.52 1.23
C ASP A 339 8.46 7.00 2.61
N THR A 340 7.50 6.87 3.52
CA THR A 340 7.66 6.08 4.74
C THR A 340 6.90 4.78 4.62
N VAL A 341 7.57 3.64 4.80
CA VAL A 341 6.94 2.32 4.75
C VAL A 341 7.10 1.60 6.09
N MET A 342 6.00 1.07 6.62
CA MET A 342 6.00 0.16 7.77
C MET A 342 5.69 -1.27 7.29
N GLY A 343 6.71 -2.10 7.15
CA GLY A 343 6.64 -3.53 6.80
C GLY A 343 6.56 -4.41 8.05
N ASN A 344 5.39 -4.48 8.68
CA ASN A 344 5.20 -5.30 9.88
C ASN A 344 4.46 -6.62 9.59
N GLY A 345 4.30 -6.94 8.31
CA GLY A 345 3.61 -8.12 7.83
C GLY A 345 4.54 -9.32 7.64
N SER A 346 4.31 -10.13 6.61
CA SER A 346 5.23 -11.21 6.26
C SER A 346 5.42 -11.38 4.77
N ASN A 347 6.63 -11.75 4.35
CA ASN A 347 6.96 -12.01 2.94
C ASN A 347 6.61 -10.84 1.99
N ASN A 348 6.54 -9.61 2.50
CA ASN A 348 6.30 -8.44 1.67
C ASN A 348 7.58 -8.04 0.93
N THR A 349 7.44 -7.51 -0.28
CA THR A 349 8.53 -6.90 -1.03
C THR A 349 8.38 -5.38 -0.99
N ILE A 350 9.40 -4.67 -0.54
CA ILE A 350 9.40 -3.21 -0.43
C ILE A 350 10.55 -2.67 -1.29
N ASN A 351 10.22 -2.08 -2.44
CA ASN A 351 11.18 -1.48 -3.36
C ASN A 351 11.31 0.01 -3.08
N VAL A 352 12.51 0.47 -2.71
CA VAL A 352 12.78 1.87 -2.31
C VAL A 352 13.71 2.53 -3.32
N ALA A 353 13.18 3.48 -4.11
CA ALA A 353 13.96 4.16 -5.15
C ALA A 353 14.22 5.65 -4.89
N GLY A 354 13.34 6.34 -4.15
CA GLY A 354 13.37 7.80 -3.98
C GLY A 354 14.01 8.33 -2.68
N GLY A 355 14.65 7.46 -1.87
CA GLY A 355 15.34 7.88 -0.64
C GLY A 355 14.46 8.03 0.60
N GLY A 356 13.45 7.16 0.74
CA GLY A 356 12.52 7.13 1.89
C GLY A 356 13.05 6.41 3.14
N VAL A 357 12.14 6.19 4.10
CA VAL A 357 12.39 5.46 5.35
C VAL A 357 11.57 4.17 5.37
N VAL A 358 12.18 3.06 5.73
CA VAL A 358 11.49 1.78 5.92
C VAL A 358 11.71 1.30 7.34
N PHE A 359 10.62 0.96 8.02
CA PHE A 359 10.63 0.21 9.27
C PHE A 359 10.04 -1.16 9.00
N ALA A 360 10.84 -2.21 9.11
CA ALA A 360 10.38 -3.59 8.97
C ALA A 360 10.56 -4.34 10.28
N ALA A 361 9.45 -4.80 10.83
CA ALA A 361 9.40 -5.59 12.06
C ALA A 361 8.63 -6.91 11.86
N GLY A 362 8.36 -7.24 10.60
CA GLY A 362 7.66 -8.42 10.16
C GLY A 362 8.54 -9.66 10.14
N THR A 363 8.18 -10.62 9.30
CA THR A 363 8.97 -11.82 9.07
C THR A 363 9.10 -12.14 7.59
N GLY A 364 10.34 -12.27 7.12
CA GLY A 364 10.62 -12.66 5.73
C GLY A 364 10.33 -11.54 4.74
N ASP A 365 10.18 -10.30 5.20
CA ASP A 365 10.04 -9.15 4.32
C ASP A 365 11.38 -8.90 3.60
N SER A 366 11.30 -8.52 2.31
CA SER A 366 12.44 -8.21 1.45
C SER A 366 12.44 -6.73 1.10
N ILE A 367 13.43 -6.00 1.60
CA ILE A 367 13.59 -4.56 1.38
C ILE A 367 14.71 -4.33 0.36
N ILE A 368 14.44 -3.59 -0.71
CA ILE A 368 15.39 -3.35 -1.80
C ILE A 368 15.58 -1.84 -1.96
N ALA A 369 16.66 -1.30 -1.42
CA ALA A 369 17.05 0.09 -1.59
C ALA A 369 18.00 0.24 -2.78
N SER A 370 17.52 0.88 -3.86
CA SER A 370 18.26 1.00 -5.12
C SER A 370 19.49 1.91 -5.00
N SER A 371 20.39 1.86 -6.00
CA SER A 371 21.61 2.70 -6.01
C SER A 371 21.34 4.20 -6.16
N SER A 372 20.16 4.60 -6.63
CA SER A 372 19.73 6.01 -6.66
C SER A 372 19.11 6.47 -5.34
N SER A 373 18.94 5.55 -4.39
CA SER A 373 18.28 5.81 -3.13
C SER A 373 19.26 6.24 -2.04
N SER A 374 18.79 7.13 -1.17
CA SER A 374 19.40 7.47 0.12
C SER A 374 18.48 7.00 1.24
N ALA A 375 18.14 5.70 1.24
CA ALA A 375 17.14 5.17 2.16
C ALA A 375 17.70 5.00 3.58
N PHE A 376 16.84 5.18 4.58
CA PHE A 376 17.09 4.67 5.93
C PHE A 376 16.22 3.44 6.16
N VAL A 377 16.86 2.28 6.35
CA VAL A 377 16.18 1.00 6.54
C VAL A 377 16.43 0.50 7.95
N VAL A 378 15.34 0.31 8.70
CA VAL A 378 15.34 -0.24 10.05
C VAL A 378 14.69 -1.62 9.99
N LEU A 379 15.47 -2.65 10.27
CA LEU A 379 15.01 -4.02 10.44
C LEU A 379 15.04 -4.36 11.92
N GLY A 380 13.95 -4.89 12.47
CA GLY A 380 13.99 -5.40 13.83
C GLY A 380 12.66 -5.77 14.46
N GLY A 381 12.73 -6.69 15.41
CA GLY A 381 11.57 -7.24 16.12
C GLY A 381 11.91 -8.62 16.65
N THR A 382 11.22 -9.09 17.70
CA THR A 382 11.41 -10.47 18.18
C THR A 382 10.92 -11.44 17.12
N GLY A 383 11.82 -12.22 16.53
CA GLY A 383 11.50 -13.18 15.46
C GLY A 383 11.56 -12.61 14.04
N ALA A 384 12.01 -11.36 13.87
CA ALA A 384 12.21 -10.78 12.54
C ALA A 384 13.36 -11.49 11.82
N THR A 385 13.06 -12.00 10.62
CA THR A 385 14.01 -12.64 9.69
C THR A 385 14.04 -11.90 8.36
N ASP A 386 13.90 -10.59 8.43
CA ASP A 386 13.79 -9.72 7.26
C ASP A 386 15.15 -9.57 6.59
N PHE A 387 15.10 -9.35 5.28
CA PHE A 387 16.26 -9.17 4.43
C PHE A 387 16.26 -7.78 3.81
N ALA A 388 17.38 -7.07 3.84
CA ALA A 388 17.55 -5.83 3.08
C ALA A 388 18.76 -5.87 2.15
N THR A 389 18.57 -5.41 0.91
CA THR A 389 19.66 -5.01 0.03
C THR A 389 19.79 -3.49 0.07
N LEU A 390 20.98 -3.02 0.46
CA LEU A 390 21.33 -1.61 0.54
C LEU A 390 22.36 -1.27 -0.54
N SER A 391 22.04 -0.25 -1.33
CA SER A 391 22.92 0.36 -2.32
C SER A 391 22.94 1.87 -2.17
N GLY A 392 23.82 2.55 -2.93
CA GLY A 392 23.91 4.00 -2.93
C GLY A 392 24.40 4.55 -1.59
N SER A 393 23.76 5.61 -1.09
CA SER A 393 24.10 6.24 0.21
C SER A 393 23.16 5.79 1.33
N SER A 394 22.57 4.60 1.21
CA SER A 394 21.62 4.08 2.18
C SER A 394 22.28 3.72 3.53
N LEU A 395 21.51 3.84 4.60
CA LEU A 395 21.89 3.46 5.96
C LEU A 395 20.98 2.33 6.48
N GLY A 396 21.58 1.24 6.94
CA GLY A 396 20.89 0.13 7.58
C GLY A 396 20.97 0.18 9.11
N TYR A 397 19.89 -0.20 9.78
CA TYR A 397 19.86 -0.52 11.20
C TYR A 397 19.22 -1.90 11.37
N ALA A 398 19.94 -2.85 11.94
CA ALA A 398 19.46 -4.21 12.18
C ALA A 398 19.37 -4.52 13.67
N ALA A 399 18.25 -5.11 14.08
CA ALA A 399 18.06 -5.71 15.38
C ALA A 399 17.39 -7.09 15.23
N GLY A 400 17.65 -8.00 16.17
CA GLY A 400 16.96 -9.30 16.20
C GLY A 400 17.68 -10.37 15.37
N GLY A 401 17.18 -10.69 14.18
CA GLY A 401 17.67 -11.81 13.35
C GLY A 401 17.81 -11.43 11.88
N ALA A 402 18.13 -10.17 11.59
CA ALA A 402 18.03 -9.60 10.26
C ALA A 402 19.24 -9.96 9.38
N ALA A 403 19.03 -9.97 8.07
CA ALA A 403 20.08 -10.14 7.08
C ALA A 403 20.19 -8.89 6.19
N ILE A 404 21.39 -8.37 6.01
CA ILE A 404 21.65 -7.19 5.18
C ILE A 404 22.72 -7.50 4.13
N ASP A 405 22.44 -7.20 2.87
CA ASP A 405 23.44 -7.10 1.82
C ASP A 405 23.74 -5.63 1.52
N ALA A 406 24.91 -5.17 1.94
CA ALA A 406 25.37 -3.80 1.79
C ALA A 406 26.47 -3.72 0.74
N THR A 407 26.14 -3.02 -0.34
CA THR A 407 27.04 -2.82 -1.46
C THR A 407 27.31 -1.34 -1.70
N ASN A 408 28.39 -1.05 -2.42
CA ASN A 408 28.68 0.29 -2.96
C ASN A 408 28.84 1.42 -1.92
N GLY A 409 29.52 1.15 -0.79
CA GLY A 409 29.89 2.19 0.18
C GLY A 409 28.76 2.59 1.13
N THR A 410 27.85 1.67 1.41
CA THR A 410 26.76 1.87 2.37
C THR A 410 27.24 1.71 3.81
N ALA A 411 26.47 2.25 4.75
CA ALA A 411 26.74 2.12 6.18
C ALA A 411 25.64 1.28 6.85
N MET A 412 25.99 0.51 7.87
CA MET A 412 25.03 -0.20 8.69
C MET A 412 25.38 -0.22 10.17
N ILE A 413 24.35 -0.37 11.00
CA ILE A 413 24.44 -0.58 12.44
C ILE A 413 23.79 -1.91 12.77
N LEU A 414 24.57 -2.86 13.29
CA LEU A 414 24.08 -4.10 13.88
C LEU A 414 23.87 -3.84 15.37
N ALA A 415 22.63 -3.51 15.72
CA ALA A 415 22.32 -2.89 17.00
C ALA A 415 22.16 -3.91 18.14
N SER A 416 21.50 -5.04 17.86
CA SER A 416 21.24 -6.12 18.83
C SER A 416 20.83 -7.42 18.15
N GLY A 417 20.83 -8.53 18.88
CA GLY A 417 20.42 -9.84 18.36
C GLY A 417 21.53 -10.55 17.61
N SER A 418 21.19 -11.41 16.65
CA SER A 418 22.14 -12.13 15.80
C SER A 418 21.84 -11.84 14.34
N ASN A 419 22.56 -10.88 13.77
CA ASN A 419 22.34 -10.42 12.41
C ASN A 419 23.43 -10.94 11.48
N THR A 420 23.12 -11.00 10.19
CA THR A 420 24.10 -11.31 9.13
C THR A 420 24.26 -10.12 8.21
N ALA A 421 25.49 -9.71 7.96
CA ALA A 421 25.81 -8.61 7.05
C ALA A 421 26.78 -9.08 5.95
N THR A 422 26.42 -8.86 4.69
CA THR A 422 27.35 -8.94 3.57
C THR A 422 27.85 -7.54 3.22
N LEU A 423 29.16 -7.36 3.14
CA LEU A 423 29.81 -6.07 2.88
C LEU A 423 30.63 -6.12 1.58
N SER A 424 30.50 -5.08 0.76
CA SER A 424 31.35 -4.87 -0.41
C SER A 424 31.63 -3.39 -0.67
N GLY A 425 32.54 -3.09 -1.60
CA GLY A 425 32.73 -1.72 -2.11
C GLY A 425 33.10 -0.67 -1.04
N GLY A 426 33.76 -1.07 0.05
CA GLY A 426 34.13 -0.16 1.14
C GLY A 426 33.00 0.16 2.12
N SER A 427 31.94 -0.66 2.14
CA SER A 427 30.84 -0.51 3.10
C SER A 427 31.33 -0.68 4.55
N VAL A 428 30.60 -0.03 5.47
CA VAL A 428 30.95 0.04 6.90
C VAL A 428 29.90 -0.67 7.74
N ALA A 429 30.33 -1.49 8.69
CA ALA A 429 29.48 -2.05 9.73
C ALA A 429 29.90 -1.56 11.12
N ILE A 430 28.92 -1.16 11.94
CA ILE A 430 29.09 -0.87 13.35
C ILE A 430 28.38 -1.96 14.14
N VAL A 431 29.12 -2.74 14.93
CA VAL A 431 28.60 -3.88 15.68
C VAL A 431 28.39 -3.46 17.13
N ALA A 432 27.18 -3.05 17.50
CA ALA A 432 26.92 -2.50 18.83
C ALA A 432 26.82 -3.59 19.90
N THR A 433 25.87 -4.52 19.78
CA THR A 433 25.63 -5.63 20.72
C THR A 433 25.09 -6.84 19.96
N GLY A 434 25.09 -8.01 20.61
CA GLY A 434 24.60 -9.24 19.97
C GLY A 434 25.72 -10.12 19.42
N ALA A 435 25.36 -11.14 18.65
CA ALA A 435 26.31 -12.06 18.03
C ALA A 435 26.11 -12.05 16.52
N ASP A 436 26.94 -11.27 15.83
CA ASP A 436 26.75 -10.93 14.43
C ASP A 436 27.78 -11.62 13.52
N THR A 437 27.31 -12.04 12.35
CA THR A 437 28.16 -12.59 11.29
C THR A 437 28.35 -11.56 10.19
N ILE A 438 29.60 -11.29 9.82
CA ILE A 438 29.96 -10.33 8.76
C ILE A 438 30.74 -11.07 7.67
N VAL A 439 30.24 -11.01 6.44
CA VAL A 439 30.88 -11.57 5.25
C VAL A 439 31.31 -10.43 4.34
N ALA A 440 32.61 -10.26 4.15
CA ALA A 440 33.15 -9.29 3.20
C ALA A 440 33.45 -9.97 1.87
N THR A 441 32.83 -9.52 0.77
CA THR A 441 33.19 -10.00 -0.59
C THR A 441 34.37 -9.20 -1.19
N GLY A 442 34.50 -7.94 -0.77
CA GLY A 442 35.63 -7.06 -1.07
C GLY A 442 36.32 -6.57 0.20
N SER A 443 36.69 -5.29 0.26
CA SER A 443 37.13 -4.63 1.49
C SER A 443 35.94 -4.30 2.39
N ALA A 444 36.12 -4.50 3.69
CA ALA A 444 35.15 -4.16 4.72
C ALA A 444 35.80 -3.33 5.85
N TYR A 445 35.03 -2.43 6.42
CA TYR A 445 35.39 -1.67 7.61
C TYR A 445 34.39 -1.98 8.72
N VAL A 446 34.87 -2.56 9.82
CA VAL A 446 34.04 -3.00 10.94
C VAL A 446 34.47 -2.28 12.20
N TYR A 447 33.54 -1.61 12.86
CA TYR A 447 33.74 -1.02 14.19
C TYR A 447 33.14 -1.95 15.25
N GLY A 448 33.99 -2.50 16.12
CA GLY A 448 33.57 -3.36 17.21
C GLY A 448 32.94 -2.59 18.37
N GLY A 449 31.90 -3.17 18.96
CA GLY A 449 31.25 -2.70 20.18
C GLY A 449 31.26 -3.78 21.26
N ALA A 450 30.15 -3.97 21.97
CA ALA A 450 30.01 -5.04 22.97
C ALA A 450 29.54 -6.37 22.37
N GLY A 451 29.06 -6.37 21.12
CA GLY A 451 28.67 -7.57 20.40
C GLY A 451 29.86 -8.41 19.97
N THR A 452 29.67 -9.74 19.88
CA THR A 452 30.67 -10.65 19.32
C THR A 452 30.62 -10.62 17.80
N ILE A 453 31.77 -10.73 17.16
CA ILE A 453 31.91 -10.67 15.70
C ILE A 453 32.41 -12.02 15.20
N ASP A 454 31.70 -12.60 14.24
CA ASP A 454 32.20 -13.67 13.36
C ASP A 454 32.42 -13.11 11.96
N PHE A 455 33.68 -12.87 11.60
CA PHE A 455 34.08 -12.20 10.37
C PHE A 455 34.71 -13.17 9.36
N VAL A 456 34.17 -13.16 8.15
CA VAL A 456 34.72 -13.86 7.00
C VAL A 456 35.12 -12.85 5.92
N GLY A 457 36.41 -12.70 5.72
CA GLY A 457 37.03 -11.80 4.75
C GLY A 457 37.05 -12.37 3.33
N GLY A 458 37.13 -11.45 2.36
CA GLY A 458 37.09 -11.77 0.94
C GLY A 458 38.43 -11.59 0.23
N THR A 459 38.38 -10.88 -0.91
CA THR A 459 39.56 -10.57 -1.74
C THR A 459 40.21 -9.24 -1.38
N GLY A 460 39.46 -8.33 -0.74
CA GLY A 460 39.93 -7.00 -0.35
C GLY A 460 40.61 -6.97 1.01
N TYR A 461 41.36 -5.89 1.26
CA TYR A 461 41.91 -5.62 2.59
C TYR A 461 40.78 -5.18 3.53
N SER A 462 40.68 -5.81 4.70
CA SER A 462 39.63 -5.51 5.67
C SER A 462 40.20 -4.92 6.96
N LEU A 463 39.39 -4.10 7.64
CA LEU A 463 39.73 -3.48 8.91
C LEU A 463 38.66 -3.84 9.95
N ILE A 464 39.09 -4.36 11.11
CA ILE A 464 38.26 -4.56 12.29
C ILE A 464 38.86 -3.73 13.42
N GLU A 465 38.17 -2.65 13.76
CA GLU A 465 38.52 -1.75 14.87
C GLU A 465 38.09 -2.36 16.21
N GLN A 466 38.84 -2.00 17.25
CA GLN A 466 38.71 -2.60 18.58
C GLN A 466 37.29 -2.43 19.16
N GLY A 467 36.77 -3.52 19.72
CA GLY A 467 35.57 -3.56 20.55
C GLY A 467 35.83 -4.26 21.89
N SER A 468 34.77 -4.47 22.66
CA SER A 468 34.82 -5.28 23.89
C SER A 468 34.33 -6.71 23.69
N GLY A 469 33.42 -6.97 22.74
CA GLY A 469 32.96 -8.32 22.43
C GLY A 469 34.01 -9.14 21.68
N ALA A 470 34.02 -10.46 21.91
CA ALA A 470 34.98 -11.38 21.32
C ALA A 470 34.90 -11.40 19.78
N VAL A 471 36.06 -11.54 19.13
CA VAL A 471 36.19 -11.53 17.68
C VAL A 471 36.75 -12.87 17.19
N THR A 472 36.02 -13.50 16.28
CA THR A 472 36.52 -14.56 15.41
C THR A 472 36.61 -13.97 14.01
N ALA A 473 37.80 -13.98 13.41
CA ALA A 473 38.01 -13.37 12.09
C ALA A 473 38.93 -14.23 11.23
N THR A 474 38.53 -14.45 9.97
CA THR A 474 39.39 -15.01 8.92
C THR A 474 39.49 -14.02 7.78
N ALA A 475 40.69 -13.63 7.36
CA ALA A 475 40.89 -12.61 6.32
C ALA A 475 40.50 -13.06 4.90
N GLY A 476 40.36 -14.36 4.67
CA GLY A 476 40.18 -14.94 3.34
C GLY A 476 41.44 -14.83 2.49
N SER A 477 41.27 -14.47 1.21
CA SER A 477 42.40 -14.27 0.28
C SER A 477 43.06 -12.89 0.40
N GLY A 478 42.38 -11.92 1.01
CA GLY A 478 42.88 -10.56 1.23
C GLY A 478 43.88 -10.47 2.40
N GLY A 479 44.20 -9.23 2.77
CA GLY A 479 44.89 -8.91 4.02
C GLY A 479 43.90 -8.39 5.06
N ILE A 480 44.31 -8.32 6.33
CA ILE A 480 43.46 -7.79 7.40
C ILE A 480 44.26 -6.99 8.42
N ASN A 481 43.70 -5.87 8.89
CA ASN A 481 44.07 -5.31 10.19
C ASN A 481 42.92 -5.60 11.16
N ALA A 482 43.15 -6.46 12.14
CA ALA A 482 42.12 -6.89 13.06
C ALA A 482 42.57 -6.72 14.51
N HIS A 483 41.77 -5.98 15.27
CA HIS A 483 41.80 -5.98 16.72
C HIS A 483 40.83 -7.01 17.27
N GLY A 484 41.30 -7.85 18.19
CA GLY A 484 40.45 -8.67 19.03
C GLY A 484 39.55 -7.82 19.94
N GLY A 485 38.54 -8.45 20.53
CA GLY A 485 37.78 -7.86 21.62
C GLY A 485 38.62 -7.76 22.88
N THR A 486 38.41 -6.72 23.69
CA THR A 486 39.06 -6.61 25.00
C THR A 486 38.57 -7.65 26.02
N SER A 487 37.42 -8.29 25.76
CA SER A 487 36.89 -9.40 26.57
C SER A 487 36.81 -10.70 25.77
N GLY A 488 36.96 -11.83 26.47
CA GLY A 488 36.96 -13.16 25.86
C GLY A 488 38.26 -13.50 25.15
N GLY A 489 38.37 -14.74 24.68
CA GLY A 489 39.47 -15.18 23.82
C GLY A 489 39.12 -14.95 22.36
N ASN A 490 40.00 -14.28 21.62
CA ASN A 490 39.80 -13.97 20.21
C ASN A 490 40.48 -15.02 19.32
N SER A 491 39.97 -15.22 18.10
CA SER A 491 40.57 -16.11 17.10
C SER A 491 40.74 -15.36 15.79
N LEU A 492 41.96 -14.89 15.50
CA LEU A 492 42.24 -14.09 14.31
C LEU A 492 43.16 -14.86 13.36
N VAL A 493 42.72 -15.03 12.11
CA VAL A 493 43.45 -15.77 11.07
C VAL A 493 43.71 -14.85 9.88
N GLY A 494 44.99 -14.59 9.61
CA GLY A 494 45.47 -13.81 8.48
C GLY A 494 45.32 -14.53 7.14
N GLY A 495 45.32 -13.76 6.06
CA GLY A 495 45.16 -14.23 4.68
C GLY A 495 46.44 -14.14 3.87
N ALA A 496 46.33 -14.23 2.54
CA ALA A 496 47.48 -14.14 1.65
C ALA A 496 48.05 -12.71 1.53
N GLY A 497 47.27 -11.68 1.90
CA GLY A 497 47.71 -10.29 1.93
C GLY A 497 48.59 -9.96 3.15
N SER A 498 48.88 -8.67 3.34
CA SER A 498 49.53 -8.21 4.58
C SER A 498 48.54 -8.23 5.73
N ASN A 499 48.94 -8.77 6.88
CA ASN A 499 48.08 -8.96 8.04
C ASN A 499 48.70 -8.28 9.27
N THR A 500 47.87 -7.57 10.02
CA THR A 500 48.19 -7.01 11.33
C THR A 500 47.13 -7.51 12.30
N LEU A 501 47.51 -8.35 13.25
CA LEU A 501 46.58 -9.03 14.16
C LEU A 501 46.92 -8.66 15.60
N TYR A 502 45.98 -8.05 16.32
CA TYR A 502 46.11 -7.72 17.74
C TYR A 502 45.26 -8.68 18.58
N ALA A 503 45.90 -9.43 19.47
CA ALA A 503 45.23 -10.40 20.34
C ALA A 503 44.19 -9.77 21.26
N GLU A 504 44.52 -8.61 21.84
CA GLU A 504 43.72 -7.87 22.81
C GLU A 504 43.30 -8.69 24.05
N GLY A 505 42.07 -9.19 24.12
CA GLY A 505 41.59 -9.99 25.26
C GLY A 505 42.48 -11.19 25.61
N THR A 506 42.29 -11.70 26.83
CA THR A 506 43.08 -12.84 27.35
C THR A 506 42.71 -14.16 26.66
N GLY A 507 43.68 -15.05 26.44
CA GLY A 507 43.42 -16.39 25.89
C GLY A 507 43.20 -16.40 24.38
N SER A 508 43.74 -15.40 23.68
CA SER A 508 43.56 -15.22 22.24
C SER A 508 44.51 -16.08 21.42
N THR A 509 44.07 -16.46 20.22
CA THR A 509 44.83 -17.20 19.21
C THR A 509 44.98 -16.35 17.96
N LEU A 510 46.22 -16.14 17.53
CA LEU A 510 46.57 -15.45 16.30
C LEU A 510 47.25 -16.44 15.35
N ILE A 511 46.77 -16.54 14.13
CA ILE A 511 47.37 -17.37 13.08
C ILE A 511 47.70 -16.46 11.90
N GLY A 512 48.97 -16.33 11.57
CA GLY A 512 49.42 -15.61 10.38
C GLY A 512 48.96 -16.32 9.10
N GLY A 513 48.85 -15.56 8.01
CA GLY A 513 48.60 -16.11 6.68
C GLY A 513 49.89 -16.25 5.87
N SER A 514 49.79 -16.59 4.58
CA SER A 514 50.97 -16.75 3.72
C SER A 514 51.63 -15.42 3.30
N GLY A 515 51.07 -14.28 3.67
CA GLY A 515 51.65 -12.96 3.39
C GLY A 515 52.63 -12.49 4.47
N THR A 516 52.75 -11.17 4.61
CA THR A 516 53.52 -10.52 5.69
C THR A 516 52.61 -10.38 6.90
N ASN A 517 53.02 -10.89 8.06
CA ASN A 517 52.19 -10.91 9.26
C ASN A 517 52.88 -10.18 10.42
N ASN A 518 52.16 -9.24 11.03
CA ASN A 518 52.50 -8.68 12.34
C ASN A 518 51.49 -9.19 13.36
N LEU A 519 51.95 -9.97 14.33
CA LEU A 519 51.11 -10.61 15.35
C LEU A 519 51.47 -9.99 16.70
N PHE A 520 50.54 -9.23 17.29
CA PHE A 520 50.73 -8.56 18.57
C PHE A 520 50.09 -9.37 19.69
N ALA A 521 50.92 -9.84 20.63
CA ALA A 521 50.44 -10.41 21.86
C ALA A 521 49.75 -9.36 22.74
N ALA A 522 49.01 -9.83 23.74
CA ALA A 522 48.34 -8.97 24.70
C ALA A 522 48.53 -9.47 26.13
N ALA A 523 47.83 -8.85 27.07
CA ALA A 523 47.88 -9.28 28.47
C ALA A 523 47.29 -10.69 28.64
N GLY A 524 47.88 -11.47 29.55
CA GLY A 524 47.50 -12.88 29.71
C GLY A 524 48.09 -13.77 28.61
N ALA A 525 47.65 -15.03 28.54
CA ALA A 525 48.24 -15.99 27.62
C ALA A 525 47.72 -15.80 26.18
N THR A 526 48.64 -15.61 25.24
CA THR A 526 48.38 -15.55 23.79
C THR A 526 49.06 -16.72 23.08
N THR A 527 48.36 -17.37 22.15
CA THR A 527 48.96 -18.34 21.22
C THR A 527 49.13 -17.68 19.86
N MET A 528 50.37 -17.57 19.37
CA MET A 528 50.69 -17.02 18.05
C MET A 528 51.31 -18.09 17.16
N VAL A 529 50.77 -18.25 15.97
CA VAL A 529 51.23 -19.21 14.96
C VAL A 529 51.65 -18.44 13.72
N GLY A 530 52.91 -18.56 13.33
CA GLY A 530 53.41 -18.01 12.07
C GLY A 530 52.75 -18.68 10.87
N GLY A 531 52.48 -17.91 9.82
CA GLY A 531 51.93 -18.46 8.58
C GLY A 531 52.95 -19.36 7.88
N THR A 532 52.48 -20.50 7.36
CA THR A 532 53.31 -21.38 6.54
C THR A 532 53.65 -20.69 5.22
N ASN A 533 54.95 -20.67 4.85
CA ASN A 533 55.46 -19.93 3.69
C ASN A 533 55.17 -18.42 3.72
N ALA A 534 54.96 -17.83 4.90
CA ALA A 534 54.87 -16.39 5.05
C ALA A 534 56.13 -15.71 4.53
N THR A 535 55.97 -14.52 3.95
CA THR A 535 57.11 -13.67 3.57
C THR A 535 57.89 -13.19 4.79
N LEU A 536 57.18 -12.92 5.89
CA LEU A 536 57.71 -12.53 7.18
C LEU A 536 56.62 -12.75 8.24
N ASN A 537 56.95 -13.42 9.34
CA ASN A 537 56.19 -13.30 10.59
C ASN A 537 56.95 -12.43 11.59
N ASN A 538 56.34 -11.35 12.05
CA ASN A 538 56.82 -10.54 13.17
C ASN A 538 55.92 -10.81 14.38
N PHE A 539 56.47 -11.43 15.42
CA PHE A 539 55.79 -11.68 16.69
C PHE A 539 56.15 -10.55 17.66
N GLU A 540 55.18 -9.72 18.03
CA GLU A 540 55.39 -8.49 18.77
C GLU A 540 54.90 -8.60 20.21
N PHE A 541 55.80 -8.33 21.16
CA PHE A 541 55.53 -8.32 22.60
C PHE A 541 55.74 -6.91 23.12
N THR A 542 54.67 -6.13 23.25
CA THR A 542 54.75 -4.72 23.67
C THR A 542 54.58 -4.57 25.19
N ALA A 543 54.62 -3.34 25.71
CA ALA A 543 54.51 -3.09 27.16
C ALA A 543 53.22 -3.63 27.81
N ASN A 544 52.16 -3.85 27.02
CA ASN A 544 50.90 -4.45 27.47
C ASN A 544 50.99 -5.97 27.76
N THR A 545 52.12 -6.61 27.48
CA THR A 545 52.34 -8.05 27.69
C THR A 545 53.02 -8.38 29.03
N ALA A 546 53.40 -7.38 29.83
CA ALA A 546 54.20 -7.61 31.05
C ALA A 546 53.63 -8.72 31.96
N GLY A 547 54.44 -9.76 32.20
CA GLY A 547 54.08 -10.90 33.05
C GLY A 547 53.23 -11.97 32.36
N SER A 548 52.96 -11.85 31.05
CA SER A 548 52.21 -12.85 30.29
C SER A 548 52.97 -14.17 30.16
N THR A 549 52.26 -15.21 29.74
CA THR A 549 52.84 -16.51 29.37
C THR A 549 52.29 -16.91 28.01
N ASP A 550 53.10 -16.74 26.98
CA ASP A 550 52.70 -16.84 25.60
C ASP A 550 53.36 -18.03 24.89
N VAL A 551 52.75 -18.45 23.79
CA VAL A 551 53.26 -19.51 22.92
C VAL A 551 53.45 -18.94 21.52
N VAL A 552 54.62 -19.16 20.97
CA VAL A 552 54.94 -18.89 19.56
C VAL A 552 55.22 -20.21 18.87
N SER A 553 54.61 -20.44 17.72
CA SER A 553 54.90 -21.59 16.86
C SER A 553 54.97 -21.18 15.40
N GLY A 554 55.53 -22.04 14.54
CA GLY A 554 55.75 -21.69 13.13
C GLY A 554 56.84 -20.63 12.91
N PHE A 555 57.71 -20.40 13.91
CA PHE A 555 58.81 -19.44 13.81
C PHE A 555 59.95 -19.99 12.95
N ASN A 556 60.31 -19.27 11.89
CA ASN A 556 61.49 -19.54 11.07
C ASN A 556 62.59 -18.50 11.33
N ALA A 557 63.66 -18.90 12.01
CA ALA A 557 64.79 -18.04 12.37
C ALA A 557 65.52 -17.38 11.18
N THR A 558 65.27 -17.82 9.93
CA THR A 558 65.88 -17.18 8.75
C THR A 558 65.07 -15.99 8.23
N THR A 559 63.76 -15.96 8.45
CA THR A 559 62.85 -14.95 7.90
C THR A 559 62.12 -14.16 8.98
N ASP A 560 61.79 -14.80 10.09
CA ASP A 560 60.88 -14.29 11.11
C ASP A 560 61.62 -13.55 12.22
N LYS A 561 60.86 -12.79 13.00
CA LYS A 561 61.38 -11.96 14.08
C LYS A 561 60.48 -12.04 15.30
N ILE A 562 61.09 -12.00 16.48
CA ILE A 562 60.38 -11.66 17.71
C ILE A 562 60.83 -10.25 18.12
N THR A 563 59.89 -9.31 18.14
CA THR A 563 60.14 -7.90 18.47
C THR A 563 59.64 -7.62 19.88
N LEU A 564 60.52 -7.10 20.73
CA LEU A 564 60.21 -6.74 22.10
C LEU A 564 60.00 -5.23 22.23
N GLY A 565 59.08 -4.87 23.13
CA GLY A 565 58.72 -3.51 23.48
C GLY A 565 59.89 -2.70 24.04
N SER A 566 59.72 -1.38 24.06
CA SER A 566 60.78 -0.47 24.46
C SER A 566 61.34 -0.77 25.85
N GLY A 567 62.64 -1.02 25.95
CA GLY A 567 63.32 -1.30 27.23
C GLY A 567 63.11 -2.70 27.80
N VAL A 568 62.40 -3.59 27.09
CA VAL A 568 62.25 -5.00 27.46
C VAL A 568 63.42 -5.79 26.89
N THR A 569 64.11 -6.56 27.74
CA THR A 569 65.27 -7.37 27.38
C THR A 569 65.08 -8.83 27.73
N VAL A 570 65.81 -9.72 27.06
CA VAL A 570 65.83 -11.15 27.40
C VAL A 570 66.74 -11.36 28.60
N THR A 571 66.19 -11.85 29.72
CA THR A 571 66.95 -12.14 30.95
C THR A 571 67.41 -13.59 31.02
N ASN A 572 66.67 -14.51 30.40
CA ASN A 572 67.04 -15.92 30.31
C ASN A 572 66.52 -16.58 29.03
N GLN A 573 67.31 -17.50 28.47
CA GLN A 573 66.94 -18.38 27.36
C GLN A 573 67.26 -19.82 27.76
N THR A 574 66.31 -20.75 27.62
CA THR A 574 66.51 -22.17 27.93
C THR A 574 65.99 -23.02 26.79
N VAL A 575 66.89 -23.73 26.11
CA VAL A 575 66.52 -24.71 25.07
C VAL A 575 66.01 -25.98 25.77
N ASN A 576 64.77 -26.35 25.47
CA ASN A 576 64.07 -27.51 26.02
C ASN A 576 63.81 -28.54 24.91
N SER A 577 63.46 -29.77 25.31
CA SER A 577 62.98 -30.76 24.34
C SER A 577 61.67 -30.28 23.72
N GLY A 578 61.69 -29.87 22.45
CA GLY A 578 60.52 -29.38 21.71
C GLY A 578 60.46 -27.87 21.47
N GLY A 579 61.38 -27.07 22.01
CA GLY A 579 61.40 -25.63 21.74
C GLY A 579 62.35 -24.82 22.63
N LEU A 580 62.22 -23.49 22.56
CA LEU A 580 62.98 -22.51 23.32
C LEU A 580 62.07 -21.77 24.30
N SER A 581 62.46 -21.67 25.56
CA SER A 581 61.78 -20.83 26.54
C SER A 581 62.55 -19.54 26.78
N LEU A 582 61.88 -18.40 26.62
CA LEU A 582 62.40 -17.07 26.88
C LEU A 582 61.78 -16.51 28.16
N THR A 583 62.58 -15.84 28.98
CA THR A 583 62.10 -15.00 30.08
C THR A 583 62.59 -13.58 29.85
N LEU A 584 61.68 -12.62 29.92
CA LEU A 584 61.95 -11.21 29.67
C LEU A 584 62.06 -10.43 30.98
N SER A 585 62.62 -9.22 30.92
CA SER A 585 62.88 -8.37 32.09
C SER A 585 61.63 -7.83 32.78
N ASP A 586 60.49 -7.84 32.10
CA ASP A 586 59.17 -7.45 32.61
C ASP A 586 58.38 -8.65 33.17
N GLY A 587 59.00 -9.83 33.25
CA GLY A 587 58.37 -11.05 33.75
C GLY A 587 57.63 -11.88 32.70
N THR A 588 57.52 -11.39 31.47
CA THR A 588 56.91 -12.10 30.34
C THR A 588 57.67 -13.39 30.02
N LYS A 589 56.94 -14.47 29.76
CA LYS A 589 57.49 -15.79 29.40
C LYS A 589 56.98 -16.21 28.04
N ILE A 590 57.88 -16.57 27.13
CA ILE A 590 57.52 -16.96 25.76
C ILE A 590 58.05 -18.37 25.50
N SER A 591 57.16 -19.28 25.10
CA SER A 591 57.52 -20.62 24.64
C SER A 591 57.52 -20.66 23.12
N VAL A 592 58.71 -20.68 22.51
CA VAL A 592 58.89 -20.74 21.05
C VAL A 592 59.07 -22.21 20.63
N LEU A 593 58.00 -22.80 20.10
CA LEU A 593 57.96 -24.20 19.71
C LEU A 593 58.75 -24.47 18.42
N GLY A 594 59.44 -25.61 18.36
CA GLY A 594 60.20 -26.04 17.17
C GLY A 594 61.56 -25.38 16.99
N VAL A 595 61.97 -24.47 17.89
CA VAL A 595 63.28 -23.82 17.86
C VAL A 595 64.28 -24.57 18.75
N ALA A 596 65.39 -25.02 18.17
CA ALA A 596 66.39 -25.86 18.85
C ALA A 596 67.64 -25.11 19.35
N ASN A 597 67.74 -23.80 19.10
CA ASN A 597 68.89 -22.98 19.47
C ASN A 597 68.43 -21.71 20.19
N THR A 598 69.34 -21.03 20.90
CA THR A 598 69.10 -19.67 21.40
C THR A 598 69.03 -18.67 20.26
N LEU A 599 68.22 -17.62 20.41
CA LEU A 599 68.11 -16.53 19.42
C LEU A 599 69.11 -15.42 19.69
N THR A 600 69.54 -14.74 18.63
CA THR A 600 70.42 -13.58 18.74
C THR A 600 69.59 -12.35 19.08
N SER A 601 69.91 -11.70 20.20
CA SER A 601 69.29 -10.43 20.59
C SER A 601 70.06 -9.26 20.01
N ASN A 602 69.41 -8.49 19.15
CA ASN A 602 69.94 -7.25 18.60
C ASN A 602 69.08 -6.08 19.08
N THR A 603 69.68 -5.20 19.89
CA THR A 603 68.99 -4.00 20.39
C THR A 603 69.43 -2.81 19.55
N SER A 604 68.49 -2.19 18.85
CA SER A 604 68.71 -1.01 18.02
C SER A 604 67.75 0.08 18.43
N GLY A 605 68.28 1.18 18.97
CA GLY A 605 67.47 2.23 19.59
C GLY A 605 66.75 1.71 20.84
N SER A 606 65.43 1.89 20.90
CA SER A 606 64.61 1.48 22.04
C SER A 606 64.06 0.04 21.95
N SER A 607 64.09 -0.61 20.77
CA SER A 607 63.51 -1.95 20.58
C SER A 607 64.58 -3.05 20.47
N THR A 608 64.26 -4.23 20.99
CA THR A 608 65.07 -5.43 20.90
C THR A 608 64.42 -6.42 19.93
N ILE A 609 65.19 -6.90 18.96
CA ILE A 609 64.74 -7.88 17.95
C ILE A 609 65.51 -9.18 18.17
N LEU A 610 64.79 -10.30 18.18
CA LEU A 610 65.34 -11.65 18.22
C LEU A 610 65.20 -12.30 16.85
N THR A 611 66.31 -12.85 16.36
CA THR A 611 66.43 -13.60 15.09
C THR A 611 67.15 -14.91 15.30
#